data_AF-A0A258L0D0-F1
#
_entry.id   AF-A0A258L0D0-F1
#
_cell.length_a   1.000
_cell.length_b   1.000
_cell.length_c   1.000
_cell.angle_alpha   90.00
_cell.angle_beta   90.00
_cell.angle_gamma   90.00
#
_symmetry.space_group_name_H-M   'P 1'
#
loop_
_entity.id
_entity.type
_entity.pdbx_description
1 polymer ?
#
loop_
_entity_poly.entity_id
_entity_poly.type
_entity_poly.pdbx_seq_one_letter_code
_entity_poly.pdbx_strand_id
1 'polypeptide(L)'
;MTEHRVFTLPLLQAVNDWQRGGDHNQKIRRGHALKAACLSLPAQYRQPPALCYRQESHKEDRTWQLLIDNELPETIAAWSLSLDVVQTFKGGIPPPDQRGIIFQIAPEAHQVIANIAALYADPEFLETAQARKSEINGYYSGIGDYGNAQQEVVLELGSLDRATIHLYGGFAGTLDQLLPASSLSL
;
A
#
# COMPACT_ATOMS: atom_id res chain seq x y z
N MET A 1 32.68 4.87 18.92
CA MET A 1 31.42 5.58 18.65
C MET A 1 30.43 4.54 18.15
N THR A 2 29.48 4.13 18.99
CA THR A 2 28.41 3.22 18.58
C THR A 2 27.36 4.05 17.85
N GLU A 3 27.40 4.02 16.51
CA GLU A 3 26.35 4.59 15.69
C GLU A 3 25.05 3.82 15.97
N HIS A 4 24.15 4.41 16.75
CA HIS A 4 22.75 3.98 16.79
C HIS A 4 22.09 4.40 15.48
N ARG A 5 22.39 3.68 14.39
CA ARG A 5 21.67 3.88 13.13
C ARG A 5 20.24 3.37 13.33
N VAL A 6 19.30 4.30 13.26
CA VAL A 6 17.85 4.02 13.35
C VAL A 6 17.45 2.97 12.30
N PHE A 7 18.10 2.98 11.14
CA PHE A 7 17.83 2.09 10.02
C PHE A 7 18.72 0.83 10.04
N THR A 8 18.28 -0.15 10.83
CA THR A 8 18.97 -1.44 10.95
C THR A 8 18.74 -2.34 9.72
N LEU A 9 19.62 -3.32 9.47
CA LEU A 9 19.43 -4.29 8.37
C LEU A 9 18.11 -5.06 8.49
N PRO A 10 17.69 -5.55 9.67
CA PRO A 10 16.39 -6.20 9.80
C PRO A 10 15.22 -5.30 9.35
N LEU A 11 15.26 -4.00 9.66
CA LEU A 11 14.25 -3.05 9.20
C LEU A 11 14.29 -2.89 7.68
N LEU A 12 15.47 -2.65 7.11
CA LEU A 12 15.64 -2.50 5.66
C LEU A 12 15.18 -3.75 4.92
N GLN A 13 15.54 -4.93 5.41
CA GLN A 13 15.10 -6.19 4.82
C GLN A 13 13.59 -6.37 4.93
N ALA A 14 12.96 -5.99 6.06
CA ALA A 14 11.52 -6.12 6.24
C ALA A 14 10.72 -5.19 5.31
N VAL A 15 11.16 -3.93 5.15
CA VAL A 15 10.56 -2.99 4.19
C VAL A 15 10.75 -3.50 2.75
N ASN A 16 11.95 -3.96 2.41
CA ASN A 16 12.24 -4.56 1.10
C ASN A 16 11.37 -5.77 0.80
N ASP A 17 11.25 -6.70 1.75
CA ASP A 17 10.44 -7.88 1.56
C ASP A 17 8.95 -7.56 1.45
N TRP A 18 8.45 -6.60 2.23
CA TRP A 18 7.08 -6.11 2.06
C TRP A 18 6.84 -5.60 0.63
N GLN A 19 7.68 -4.69 0.15
CA GLN A 19 7.55 -4.05 -1.16
C GLN A 19 7.77 -4.99 -2.35
N ARG A 20 8.46 -6.12 -2.16
CA ARG A 20 8.59 -7.19 -3.16
C ARG A 20 7.25 -7.85 -3.52
N GLY A 21 6.21 -7.66 -2.72
CA GLY A 21 4.91 -8.29 -2.92
C GLY A 21 4.97 -9.81 -2.93
N GLY A 22 3.92 -10.48 -3.36
CA GLY A 22 3.90 -11.95 -3.42
C GLY A 22 2.53 -12.55 -3.25
N ASP A 23 2.49 -13.85 -3.00
CA ASP A 23 1.27 -14.58 -2.70
C ASP A 23 0.69 -14.22 -1.31
N HIS A 24 -0.49 -14.74 -1.02
CA HIS A 24 -1.21 -14.49 0.24
C HIS A 24 -0.40 -14.86 1.48
N ASN A 25 0.28 -16.01 1.48
CA ASN A 25 1.08 -16.46 2.63
C ASN A 25 2.34 -15.60 2.80
N GLN A 26 2.94 -15.17 1.69
CA GLN A 26 4.05 -14.23 1.69
C GLN A 26 3.61 -12.87 2.24
N LYS A 27 2.45 -12.34 1.83
CA LYS A 27 1.88 -11.09 2.36
C LYS A 27 1.74 -11.16 3.88
N ILE A 28 1.11 -12.21 4.42
CA ILE A 28 0.91 -12.37 5.87
C ILE A 28 2.25 -12.38 6.61
N ARG A 29 3.17 -13.26 6.19
CA ARG A 29 4.47 -13.42 6.85
C ARG A 29 5.30 -12.13 6.81
N ARG A 30 5.32 -11.45 5.66
CA ARG A 30 6.09 -10.21 5.48
C ARG A 30 5.45 -9.03 6.21
N GLY A 31 4.12 -8.95 6.25
CA GLY A 31 3.40 -7.96 7.05
C GLY A 31 3.72 -8.07 8.54
N HIS A 32 3.71 -9.28 9.10
CA HIS A 32 4.10 -9.49 10.49
C HIS A 32 5.58 -9.20 10.76
N ALA A 33 6.48 -9.58 9.84
CA ALA A 33 7.90 -9.25 9.95
C ALA A 33 8.13 -7.73 9.92
N LEU A 34 7.44 -7.01 9.04
CA LEU A 34 7.47 -5.55 8.98
C LEU A 34 6.97 -4.92 10.28
N LYS A 35 5.80 -5.37 10.77
CA LYS A 35 5.25 -4.89 12.05
C LYS A 35 6.24 -5.05 13.20
N ALA A 36 6.88 -6.22 13.31
CA ALA A 36 7.88 -6.48 14.34
C ALA A 36 9.11 -5.55 14.20
N ALA A 37 9.61 -5.38 12.98
CA ALA A 37 10.77 -4.52 12.71
C ALA A 37 10.49 -3.02 12.96
N CYS A 38 9.23 -2.59 12.83
CA CYS A 38 8.82 -1.19 13.01
C CYS A 38 8.56 -0.81 14.47
N LEU A 39 8.56 -1.74 15.42
CA LEU A 39 8.32 -1.44 16.84
C LEU A 39 9.33 -0.44 17.42
N SER A 40 10.58 -0.50 16.95
CA SER A 40 11.67 0.40 17.38
C SER A 40 11.79 1.66 16.52
N LEU A 41 10.95 1.84 15.50
CA LEU A 41 10.99 3.05 14.68
C LEU A 41 10.58 4.27 15.51
N PRO A 42 11.29 5.40 15.34
CA PRO A 42 10.86 6.70 15.84
C PRO A 42 9.42 7.00 15.41
N ALA A 43 8.69 7.70 16.29
CA ALA A 43 7.27 7.95 16.11
C ALA A 43 6.94 8.67 14.79
N GLN A 44 7.88 9.45 14.22
CA GLN A 44 7.70 10.15 12.94
C GLN A 44 7.40 9.21 11.76
N TYR A 45 7.97 8.00 11.75
CA TYR A 45 7.71 7.00 10.70
C TYR A 45 6.49 6.13 10.97
N ARG A 46 5.76 6.43 12.05
CA ARG A 46 4.49 5.77 12.42
C ARG A 46 3.37 6.79 12.68
N GLN A 47 3.57 8.04 12.27
CA GLN A 47 2.52 9.05 12.37
C GLN A 47 1.38 8.71 11.41
N PRO A 48 0.13 8.79 11.88
CA PRO A 48 -1.02 8.64 11.01
C PRO A 48 -1.08 9.80 10.02
N PRO A 49 -1.25 9.54 8.71
CA PRO A 49 -1.60 10.59 7.78
C PRO A 49 -3.02 11.12 8.06
N ALA A 50 -3.32 12.32 7.57
CA ALA A 50 -4.66 12.87 7.67
C ALA A 50 -5.70 12.01 6.94
N LEU A 51 -5.33 11.52 5.74
CA LEU A 51 -6.14 10.61 4.93
C LEU A 51 -5.23 9.62 4.20
N CYS A 52 -5.77 8.43 3.95
CA CYS A 52 -5.18 7.46 3.04
C CYS A 52 -6.26 6.69 2.28
N TYR A 53 -5.84 6.10 1.16
CA TYR A 53 -6.70 5.54 0.14
C TYR A 53 -6.26 4.13 -0.23
N ARG A 54 -7.22 3.28 -0.57
CA ARG A 54 -6.92 1.96 -1.11
C ARG A 54 -7.99 1.54 -2.11
N GLN A 55 -7.55 1.06 -3.25
CA GLN A 55 -8.42 0.43 -4.23
C GLN A 55 -8.43 -1.07 -4.00
N GLU A 56 -9.62 -1.65 -3.96
CA GLU A 56 -9.82 -3.09 -4.06
C GLU A 56 -10.72 -3.44 -5.22
N SER A 57 -10.57 -4.66 -5.71
CA SER A 57 -11.47 -5.26 -6.69
C SER A 57 -12.04 -6.53 -6.11
N HIS A 58 -13.37 -6.57 -6.01
CA HIS A 58 -14.08 -7.63 -5.32
C HIS A 58 -15.04 -8.35 -6.24
N LYS A 59 -15.17 -9.66 -6.02
CA LYS A 59 -16.30 -10.42 -6.55
C LYS A 59 -17.58 -10.04 -5.81
N GLU A 60 -18.69 -10.51 -6.34
CA GLU A 60 -20.02 -10.19 -5.85
C GLU A 60 -20.19 -10.49 -4.34
N ASP A 61 -19.73 -11.64 -3.86
CA ASP A 61 -19.81 -12.05 -2.45
C ASP A 61 -19.20 -11.05 -1.46
N ARG A 62 -17.98 -10.60 -1.71
CA ARG A 62 -17.27 -9.60 -0.89
C ARG A 62 -17.93 -8.24 -0.94
N THR A 63 -18.51 -7.90 -2.09
CA THR A 63 -19.27 -6.66 -2.26
C THR A 63 -20.55 -6.69 -1.42
N TRP A 64 -21.23 -7.83 -1.35
CA TRP A 64 -22.40 -8.02 -0.48
C TRP A 64 -22.04 -7.89 1.00
N GLN A 65 -20.93 -8.48 1.46
CA GLN A 65 -20.45 -8.34 2.84
C GLN A 65 -20.28 -6.86 3.23
N LEU A 66 -19.62 -6.08 2.37
CA LEU A 66 -19.45 -4.65 2.61
C LEU A 66 -20.78 -3.89 2.58
N LEU A 67 -21.62 -4.09 1.55
CA LEU A 67 -22.79 -3.23 1.33
C LEU A 67 -24.01 -3.61 2.16
N ILE A 68 -24.16 -4.88 2.52
CA ILE A 68 -25.31 -5.37 3.29
C ILE A 68 -24.91 -5.62 4.73
N ASP A 69 -23.85 -6.40 4.95
CA ASP A 69 -23.42 -6.76 6.31
C ASP A 69 -22.65 -5.60 6.98
N ASN A 70 -22.30 -4.56 6.21
CA ASN A 70 -21.56 -3.38 6.67
C ASN A 70 -20.19 -3.74 7.26
N GLU A 71 -19.59 -4.82 6.77
CA GLU A 71 -18.33 -5.33 7.30
C GLU A 71 -17.54 -6.03 6.19
N LEU A 72 -16.32 -5.55 5.95
CA LEU A 72 -15.32 -6.20 5.11
C LEU A 72 -14.08 -6.47 5.96
N PRO A 73 -13.79 -7.73 6.32
CA PRO A 73 -12.61 -8.06 7.11
C PRO A 73 -11.31 -7.62 6.43
N GLU A 74 -10.43 -7.01 7.21
CA GLU A 74 -9.15 -6.48 6.74
C GLU A 74 -7.98 -7.04 7.57
N THR A 75 -6.76 -6.81 7.08
CA THR A 75 -5.52 -7.33 7.68
C THR A 75 -4.42 -6.26 7.60
N ILE A 76 -3.16 -6.67 7.70
CA ILE A 76 -2.04 -5.81 7.35
C ILE A 76 -2.03 -5.56 5.84
N ALA A 77 -2.01 -4.30 5.43
CA ALA A 77 -2.06 -3.96 4.01
C ALA A 77 -1.52 -2.57 3.67
N ALA A 78 -1.22 -2.40 2.39
CA ALA A 78 -0.73 -1.16 1.81
C ALA A 78 -1.90 -0.21 1.48
N TRP A 79 -1.74 1.03 1.90
CA TRP A 79 -2.59 2.18 1.61
C TRP A 79 -1.74 3.29 0.99
N SER A 80 -2.37 4.19 0.24
CA SER A 80 -1.72 5.29 -0.45
C SER A 80 -2.10 6.63 0.17
N LEU A 81 -1.18 7.58 0.20
CA LEU A 81 -1.44 8.98 0.52
C LEU A 81 -2.06 9.77 -0.64
N SER A 82 -2.10 9.18 -1.84
CA SER A 82 -2.58 9.81 -3.06
C SER A 82 -3.78 9.06 -3.65
N LEU A 83 -4.90 9.78 -3.76
CA LEU A 83 -6.09 9.30 -4.47
C LEU A 83 -5.79 9.08 -5.96
N ASP A 84 -5.04 9.97 -6.61
CA ASP A 84 -4.71 9.90 -8.04
C ASP A 84 -3.92 8.62 -8.38
N VAL A 85 -2.97 8.25 -7.51
CA VAL A 85 -2.23 6.98 -7.63
C VAL A 85 -3.18 5.79 -7.52
N VAL A 86 -4.12 5.84 -6.58
CA VAL A 86 -5.07 4.75 -6.34
C VAL A 86 -6.09 4.60 -7.46
N GLN A 87 -6.52 5.69 -8.08
CA GLN A 87 -7.45 5.68 -9.21
C GLN A 87 -6.84 5.10 -10.49
N THR A 88 -5.51 5.13 -10.62
CA THR A 88 -4.79 4.65 -11.81
C THR A 88 -4.22 3.25 -11.63
N PHE A 89 -4.30 2.67 -10.43
CA PHE A 89 -3.82 1.32 -10.17
C PHE A 89 -4.48 0.29 -11.10
N LYS A 90 -3.63 -0.58 -11.68
CA LYS A 90 -4.03 -1.59 -12.68
C LYS A 90 -4.77 -0.99 -13.88
N GLY A 91 -4.48 0.26 -14.23
CA GLY A 91 -5.15 0.99 -15.31
C GLY A 91 -6.50 1.58 -14.92
N GLY A 92 -6.87 1.56 -13.63
CA GLY A 92 -8.13 2.10 -13.09
C GLY A 92 -9.35 1.21 -13.31
N ILE A 93 -9.29 0.30 -14.29
CA ILE A 93 -10.40 -0.55 -14.69
C ILE A 93 -10.34 -1.89 -13.94
N PRO A 94 -11.35 -2.22 -13.11
CA PRO A 94 -11.42 -3.52 -12.46
C PRO A 94 -11.67 -4.65 -13.50
N PRO A 95 -11.25 -5.90 -13.21
CA PRO A 95 -11.58 -7.05 -14.04
C PRO A 95 -13.11 -7.19 -14.27
N PRO A 96 -13.56 -7.77 -15.41
CA PRO A 96 -14.99 -7.82 -15.77
C PRO A 96 -15.90 -8.48 -14.72
N ASP A 97 -15.38 -9.46 -13.97
CA ASP A 97 -16.10 -10.20 -12.92
C ASP A 97 -16.01 -9.55 -11.53
N GLN A 98 -15.42 -8.35 -11.45
CA GLN A 98 -15.17 -7.65 -10.19
C GLN A 98 -15.72 -6.22 -10.20
N ARG A 99 -15.81 -5.64 -9.00
CA ARG A 99 -16.17 -4.25 -8.78
C ARG A 99 -15.03 -3.54 -8.09
N GLY A 100 -14.61 -2.41 -8.67
CA GLY A 100 -13.62 -1.53 -8.10
C GLY A 100 -14.25 -0.67 -7.01
N ILE A 101 -13.65 -0.69 -5.82
CA ILE A 101 -14.02 0.14 -4.67
C ILE A 101 -12.78 0.89 -4.23
N ILE A 102 -12.90 2.19 -4.02
CA ILE A 102 -11.85 2.99 -3.37
C ILE A 102 -12.34 3.36 -1.99
N PHE A 103 -11.56 2.99 -0.98
CA PHE A 103 -11.77 3.35 0.40
C PHE A 103 -10.96 4.61 0.74
N GLN A 104 -11.48 5.41 1.68
CA GLN A 104 -10.79 6.54 2.29
C GLN A 104 -10.97 6.46 3.81
N ILE A 105 -9.85 6.53 4.54
CA ILE A 105 -9.86 6.57 6.00
C ILE A 105 -8.87 7.59 6.55
N ALA A 106 -9.13 8.08 7.76
CA ALA A 106 -8.17 8.76 8.61
C ALA A 106 -7.73 7.74 9.68
N PRO A 107 -6.55 7.09 9.55
CA PRO A 107 -6.16 6.03 10.46
C PRO A 107 -5.80 6.58 11.83
N GLU A 108 -6.05 5.78 12.87
CA GLU A 108 -5.53 6.05 14.21
C GLU A 108 -4.05 5.67 14.33
N ALA A 109 -3.33 6.29 15.26
CA ALA A 109 -1.90 6.04 15.43
C ALA A 109 -1.56 4.56 15.69
N HIS A 110 -2.44 3.82 16.37
CA HIS A 110 -2.22 2.40 16.67
C HIS A 110 -2.41 1.48 15.45
N GLN A 111 -3.09 1.97 14.39
CA GLN A 111 -3.32 1.24 13.15
C GLN A 111 -2.13 1.36 12.20
N VAL A 112 -1.24 2.33 12.40
CA VAL A 112 -0.10 2.59 11.52
C VAL A 112 1.08 1.71 11.92
N ILE A 113 1.41 0.75 11.04
CA ILE A 113 2.64 -0.04 11.18
C ILE A 113 3.85 0.77 10.74
N ALA A 114 3.78 1.34 9.54
CA ALA A 114 4.86 2.11 8.95
C ALA A 114 4.33 3.10 7.92
N ASN A 115 4.81 4.33 7.99
CA ASN A 115 4.66 5.32 6.94
C ASN A 115 5.89 5.22 6.02
N ILE A 116 5.76 4.42 4.95
CA ILE A 116 6.86 4.15 4.01
C ILE A 116 7.20 5.43 3.23
N ALA A 117 6.21 6.27 2.91
CA ALA A 117 6.46 7.58 2.32
C ALA A 117 7.39 8.44 3.20
N ALA A 118 7.18 8.46 4.52
CA ALA A 118 8.06 9.16 5.45
C ALA A 118 9.47 8.55 5.53
N LEU A 119 9.61 7.22 5.42
CA LEU A 119 10.92 6.57 5.34
C LEU A 119 11.67 6.97 4.08
N TYR A 120 11.01 6.97 2.92
CA TYR A 120 11.63 7.33 1.64
C TYR A 120 11.90 8.84 1.50
N ALA A 121 11.20 9.67 2.26
CA ALA A 121 11.50 11.09 2.37
C ALA A 121 12.75 11.38 3.22
N ASP A 122 13.25 10.41 3.98
CA ASP A 122 14.44 10.53 4.81
C ASP A 122 15.72 10.15 4.03
N PRO A 123 16.64 11.10 3.80
CA PRO A 123 17.90 10.81 3.13
C PRO A 123 18.73 9.73 3.84
N GLU A 124 18.73 9.70 5.18
CA GLU A 124 19.52 8.71 5.93
C GLU A 124 19.00 7.29 5.69
N PHE A 125 17.69 7.11 5.52
CA PHE A 125 17.10 5.82 5.16
C PHE A 125 17.59 5.35 3.79
N LEU A 126 17.51 6.23 2.77
CA LEU A 126 17.92 5.92 1.40
C LEU A 126 19.43 5.65 1.30
N GLU A 127 20.25 6.47 1.93
CA GLU A 127 21.71 6.32 1.98
C GLU A 127 22.10 5.02 2.68
N THR A 128 21.45 4.69 3.79
CA THR A 128 21.71 3.44 4.51
C THR A 128 21.27 2.23 3.68
N ALA A 129 20.12 2.28 3.02
CA ALA A 129 19.67 1.21 2.12
C ALA A 129 20.65 0.99 0.97
N GLN A 130 21.12 2.07 0.35
CA GLN A 130 22.09 2.01 -0.76
C GLN A 130 23.45 1.49 -0.32
N ALA A 131 23.97 1.96 0.82
CA ALA A 131 25.25 1.50 1.38
C ALA A 131 25.23 0.01 1.71
N ARG A 132 24.05 -0.53 2.04
CA ARG A 132 23.84 -1.92 2.47
C ARG A 132 23.19 -2.79 1.41
N LYS A 133 23.09 -2.33 0.16
CA LYS A 133 22.37 -3.04 -0.91
C LYS A 133 22.85 -4.48 -1.16
N SER A 134 24.13 -4.77 -0.92
CA SER A 134 24.70 -6.12 -1.05
C SER A 134 24.30 -7.07 0.09
N GLU A 135 23.86 -6.52 1.23
CA GLU A 135 23.35 -7.28 2.38
C GLU A 135 21.84 -7.53 2.29
N ILE A 136 21.11 -6.78 1.45
CA ILE A 136 19.66 -6.85 1.31
C ILE A 136 19.30 -7.88 0.24
N ASN A 137 18.65 -8.98 0.64
CA ASN A 137 18.20 -10.00 -0.29
C ASN A 137 17.07 -9.47 -1.17
N GLY A 138 17.27 -9.50 -2.48
CA GLY A 138 16.27 -9.07 -3.46
C GLY A 138 16.12 -7.55 -3.53
N TYR A 139 17.17 -6.79 -3.20
CA TYR A 139 17.17 -5.32 -3.21
C TYR A 139 16.50 -4.71 -4.45
N TYR A 140 16.92 -5.11 -5.66
CA TYR A 140 16.38 -4.58 -6.93
C TYR A 140 14.96 -5.04 -7.27
N SER A 141 14.35 -5.90 -6.45
CA SER A 141 12.94 -6.28 -6.56
C SER A 141 12.08 -5.68 -5.45
N GLY A 142 12.70 -4.98 -4.49
CA GLY A 142 12.08 -4.32 -3.36
C GLY A 142 12.55 -2.88 -3.28
N ILE A 143 13.21 -2.49 -2.17
CA ILE A 143 13.57 -1.07 -1.93
C ILE A 143 14.33 -0.43 -3.10
N GLY A 144 15.16 -1.20 -3.80
CA GLY A 144 15.95 -0.70 -4.93
C GLY A 144 15.19 -0.46 -6.23
N ASP A 145 13.95 -0.95 -6.35
CA ASP A 145 13.07 -0.70 -7.51
C ASP A 145 12.29 0.62 -7.35
N TYR A 146 12.14 1.08 -6.11
CA TYR A 146 11.28 2.19 -5.76
C TYR A 146 12.11 3.46 -5.50
N GLY A 147 11.71 4.57 -6.12
CA GLY A 147 12.30 5.89 -5.90
C GLY A 147 11.68 6.67 -4.74
N ASN A 148 12.05 7.94 -4.59
CA ASN A 148 11.54 8.86 -3.56
C ASN A 148 10.07 9.29 -3.73
N ALA A 149 9.34 8.73 -4.71
CA ALA A 149 7.94 9.04 -4.98
C ALA A 149 6.95 8.09 -4.26
N GLN A 150 7.44 7.25 -3.35
CA GLN A 150 6.58 6.33 -2.60
C GLN A 150 5.53 7.11 -1.79
N GLN A 151 4.26 6.72 -1.98
CA GLN A 151 3.11 7.28 -1.26
C GLN A 151 2.50 6.24 -0.32
N GLU A 152 3.23 5.17 0.00
CA GLU A 152 2.70 4.04 0.72
C GLU A 152 2.70 4.26 2.25
N VAL A 153 1.62 3.83 2.89
CA VAL A 153 1.51 3.62 4.34
C VAL A 153 0.97 2.23 4.57
N VAL A 154 1.58 1.49 5.50
CA VAL A 154 1.14 0.15 5.88
C VAL A 154 0.31 0.24 7.14
N LEU A 155 -0.93 -0.25 7.05
CA LEU A 155 -1.91 -0.24 8.12
C LEU A 155 -2.29 -1.66 8.54
N GLU A 156 -2.67 -1.82 9.79
CA GLU A 156 -3.35 -3.00 10.31
C GLU A 156 -4.75 -2.58 10.77
N LEU A 157 -5.77 -3.12 10.10
CA LEU A 157 -7.17 -2.83 10.37
C LEU A 157 -7.92 -4.13 10.69
N GLY A 158 -9.00 -4.03 11.46
CA GLY A 158 -9.90 -5.15 11.72
C GLY A 158 -10.90 -5.36 10.59
N SER A 159 -11.67 -4.32 10.27
CA SER A 159 -12.63 -4.33 9.17
C SER A 159 -12.85 -2.93 8.60
N LEU A 160 -13.42 -2.90 7.39
CA LEU A 160 -13.92 -1.70 6.73
C LEU A 160 -15.44 -1.75 6.68
N ASP A 161 -16.08 -0.59 6.75
CA ASP A 161 -17.54 -0.45 6.65
C ASP A 161 -17.93 0.46 5.48
N ARG A 162 -19.24 0.65 5.26
CA ARG A 162 -19.73 1.49 4.16
C ARG A 162 -19.33 2.95 4.27
N ALA A 163 -19.10 3.47 5.48
CA ALA A 163 -18.70 4.86 5.67
C ALA A 163 -17.27 5.12 5.17
N THR A 164 -16.46 4.07 5.07
CA THR A 164 -15.11 4.14 4.47
C THR A 164 -15.12 4.19 2.94
N ILE A 165 -16.25 3.93 2.27
CA ILE A 165 -16.33 3.95 0.80
C ILE A 165 -16.24 5.40 0.30
N HIS A 166 -15.21 5.66 -0.50
CA HIS A 166 -15.03 6.94 -1.18
C HIS A 166 -15.59 6.89 -2.61
N LEU A 167 -15.28 5.82 -3.36
CA LEU A 167 -15.80 5.60 -4.72
C LEU A 167 -16.21 4.13 -4.89
N TYR A 168 -17.29 3.91 -5.64
CA TYR A 168 -17.82 2.58 -5.92
C TYR A 168 -18.24 2.50 -7.40
N GLY A 169 -17.80 1.46 -8.10
CA GLY A 169 -18.19 1.22 -9.50
C GLY A 169 -17.04 1.23 -10.52
N GLY A 170 -15.78 1.26 -10.08
CA GLY A 170 -14.60 1.33 -10.96
C GLY A 170 -14.44 2.69 -11.64
N PHE A 171 -13.20 3.13 -11.81
CA PHE A 171 -12.89 4.23 -12.71
C PHE A 171 -12.71 3.64 -14.11
N ALA A 172 -13.65 3.89 -15.00
CA ALA A 172 -13.63 3.29 -16.33
C ALA A 172 -12.52 3.88 -17.24
N GLY A 173 -11.76 4.88 -16.78
CA GLY A 173 -10.88 5.65 -17.65
C GLY A 173 -11.62 6.80 -18.32
N THR A 174 -10.92 7.49 -19.22
CA THR A 174 -11.53 8.47 -20.14
C THR A 174 -12.25 7.76 -21.28
N LEU A 175 -13.18 8.43 -21.95
CA LEU A 175 -13.90 7.86 -23.10
C LEU A 175 -12.93 7.31 -24.17
N ASP A 176 -11.81 8.00 -24.40
CA ASP A 176 -10.78 7.60 -25.36
C ASP A 176 -10.04 6.30 -24.97
N GLN A 177 -9.96 5.98 -23.67
CA GLN A 177 -9.38 4.73 -23.17
C GLN A 177 -10.38 3.56 -23.21
N LEU A 178 -11.68 3.88 -23.25
CA LEU A 178 -12.78 2.91 -23.29
C LEU A 178 -13.18 2.52 -24.71
N LEU A 179 -12.86 3.36 -25.70
CA LEU A 179 -13.09 3.06 -27.10
C LEU A 179 -11.90 2.28 -27.68
N PRO A 180 -12.09 1.05 -28.20
CA PRO A 180 -11.02 0.36 -28.92
C PRO A 180 -10.61 1.21 -30.14
N ALA A 181 -9.31 1.24 -30.45
CA ALA A 181 -8.68 2.07 -31.49
C ALA A 181 -9.16 1.80 -32.95
N SER A 182 -10.31 1.18 -33.15
CA SER A 182 -10.83 0.75 -34.46
C SER A 182 -12.32 1.03 -34.67
N SER A 183 -12.96 1.87 -33.85
CA SER A 183 -14.38 2.27 -34.05
C SER A 183 -14.58 3.65 -34.70
N LEU A 184 -13.56 4.24 -35.31
CA LEU A 184 -13.70 5.40 -36.19
C LEU A 184 -13.24 5.07 -37.62
N SER A 185 -14.04 4.24 -38.28
CA SER A 185 -14.13 4.24 -39.74
C SER A 185 -15.56 4.62 -40.08
N LEU A 186 -15.72 5.83 -40.63
CA LEU A 186 -16.97 6.40 -41.16
C LEU A 186 -17.66 5.46 -42.16
#